data_AF-A0A061AWC4-F1
#
_entry.id   AF-A0A061AWC4-F1
#
_cell.length_a   1.000
_cell.length_b   1.000
_cell.length_c   1.000
_cell.angle_alpha   90.00
_cell.angle_beta   90.00
_cell.angle_gamma   90.00
#
_symmetry.space_group_name_H-M   'P 1'
#
loop_
_entity.id
_entity.type
_entity.pdbx_description
1 polymer ?
#
loop_
_entity_poly.entity_id
_entity_poly.type
_entity_poly.pdbx_seq_one_letter_code
_entity_poly.pdbx_strand_id
1 'polypeptide(L)'
;MSSQLRPLAPLAENPKLKSGPGSSNSTAPGQNSRRASHSSSGRPDPLGTEVHLSASRIGPGVIPTGRMDVVPHEELSPEEKAKRLAAYAAVDEHVKDFHKVLGIGSGSTVPYVVERLCQPPHCYANSDRWYVPTGFQSKELIVKAGLNLGDVDQFPTIDVTIDGADEVDDELNAIKGGGACQLREKVLAEAATHFIIVADSRKDSHVLGQTWKQGVPIEVAPFAWAKVFVNLQKMGCEKPTLRMGKMKAGPVVTDNGNFVIDAVFSEPYMRDPAELLHRIKMLTGVLEVGLFVGMAEAAYFGYPDGTVMARWQDGRREQVDATKGLEIAESGKRV
;
A
#
# COMPACT_ATOMS: atom_id res chain seq x y z
N MET A 1 0.04 -6.16 -44.74
CA MET A 1 1.15 -5.23 -45.06
C MET A 1 1.62 -4.61 -43.76
N SER A 2 2.85 -4.91 -43.35
CA SER A 2 3.44 -4.53 -42.06
C SER A 2 3.68 -3.02 -42.00
N SER A 3 3.06 -2.31 -41.05
CA SER A 3 3.37 -0.91 -40.75
C SER A 3 4.36 -0.86 -39.59
N GLN A 4 5.65 -0.72 -39.92
CA GLN A 4 6.70 -0.46 -38.93
C GLN A 4 6.52 0.95 -38.35
N LEU A 5 6.31 1.03 -37.04
CA LEU A 5 6.37 2.27 -36.26
C LEU A 5 7.83 2.74 -36.18
N ARG A 6 8.10 3.98 -36.57
CA ARG A 6 9.41 4.62 -36.37
C ARG A 6 9.52 5.20 -34.95
N PRO A 7 10.68 5.15 -34.29
CA PRO A 7 10.90 5.82 -33.01
C PRO A 7 10.88 7.34 -33.16
N LEU A 8 10.31 8.03 -32.15
CA LEU A 8 10.36 9.49 -32.02
C LEU A 8 11.77 9.97 -31.64
N ALA A 9 12.21 11.07 -32.25
CA ALA A 9 13.51 11.69 -31.99
C ALA A 9 13.54 12.38 -30.61
N PRO A 10 14.70 12.43 -29.93
CA PRO A 10 14.83 13.09 -28.63
C PRO A 10 14.71 14.62 -28.74
N LEU A 11 14.12 15.23 -27.71
CA LEU A 11 13.91 16.67 -27.57
C LEU A 11 15.25 17.42 -27.58
N ALA A 12 15.40 18.36 -28.51
CA ALA A 12 16.56 19.24 -28.59
C ALA A 12 16.56 20.25 -27.43
N GLU A 13 17.73 20.46 -26.82
CA GLU A 13 17.98 21.47 -25.81
C GLU A 13 17.67 22.88 -26.33
N ASN A 14 17.03 23.69 -25.49
CA ASN A 14 16.55 25.03 -25.84
C ASN A 14 17.72 26.04 -25.72
N PRO A 15 18.21 26.66 -26.81
CA PRO A 15 19.41 27.48 -26.78
C PRO A 15 19.05 28.95 -26.62
N LYS A 16 18.71 29.39 -25.41
CA LYS A 16 18.69 30.82 -25.08
C LYS A 16 19.10 31.03 -23.64
N LEU A 17 20.39 31.27 -23.41
CA LEU A 17 20.91 32.29 -22.49
C LEU A 17 22.44 32.27 -22.54
N LYS A 18 23.02 33.04 -23.48
CA LYS A 18 24.41 33.49 -23.40
C LYS A 18 24.49 35.00 -23.54
N SER A 19 25.11 35.59 -22.51
CA SER A 19 26.05 36.73 -22.48
C SER A 19 25.62 38.14 -22.90
N GLY A 20 25.86 39.10 -21.99
CA GLY A 20 26.11 40.52 -22.27
C GLY A 20 26.42 41.32 -20.99
N PRO A 21 27.27 42.38 -21.01
CA PRO A 21 28.31 42.59 -19.97
C PRO A 21 28.20 43.88 -19.11
N GLY A 22 28.91 43.91 -17.98
CA GLY A 22 29.83 45.03 -17.65
C GLY A 22 29.46 46.09 -16.59
N SER A 23 30.51 46.49 -15.85
CA SER A 23 30.71 47.68 -14.97
C SER A 23 30.10 47.61 -13.56
N SER A 24 30.86 47.37 -12.48
CA SER A 24 31.94 48.14 -11.82
C SER A 24 31.43 49.15 -10.78
N ASN A 25 31.68 48.90 -9.50
CA ASN A 25 32.50 49.81 -8.71
C ASN A 25 33.04 49.18 -7.41
N SER A 26 34.33 49.42 -7.22
CA SER A 26 35.20 49.15 -6.09
C SER A 26 34.90 50.04 -4.88
N THR A 27 35.15 49.55 -3.65
CA THR A 27 36.25 50.04 -2.76
C THR A 27 36.32 49.20 -1.47
N ALA A 28 37.56 48.88 -1.07
CA ALA A 28 38.00 47.99 0.01
C ALA A 28 38.19 48.76 1.36
N PRO A 29 39.01 48.29 2.33
CA PRO A 29 39.04 47.01 3.07
C PRO A 29 39.03 47.23 4.62
N GLY A 30 38.83 46.16 5.39
CA GLY A 30 39.09 46.15 6.83
C GLY A 30 39.62 44.79 7.28
N GLN A 31 40.95 44.69 7.38
CA GLN A 31 41.64 43.56 8.01
C GLN A 31 41.37 43.55 9.52
N ASN A 32 41.11 42.38 10.10
CA ASN A 32 41.80 42.03 11.34
C ASN A 32 41.89 40.53 11.59
N SER A 33 43.04 40.17 12.14
CA SER A 33 43.66 38.86 12.21
C SER A 33 43.38 38.09 13.50
N ARG A 34 43.67 36.76 13.45
CA ARG A 34 43.91 35.80 14.58
C ARG A 34 42.61 35.28 15.21
N ARG A 35 42.43 33.99 15.54
CA ARG A 35 43.39 32.95 15.99
C ARG A 35 42.73 31.56 15.84
N ALA A 36 43.54 30.52 15.70
CA ALA A 36 43.11 29.12 15.73
C ALA A 36 42.78 28.65 17.16
N SER A 37 41.80 27.75 17.29
CA SER A 37 41.74 26.76 18.37
C SER A 37 40.97 25.52 17.90
N HIS A 38 41.67 24.39 17.88
CA HIS A 38 41.08 23.06 17.84
C HIS A 38 40.16 22.84 19.05
N SER A 39 38.97 22.30 18.81
CA SER A 39 38.32 21.40 19.76
C SER A 39 37.55 20.36 18.97
N SER A 40 38.15 19.17 18.89
CA SER A 40 37.50 17.92 18.54
C SER A 40 36.44 17.58 19.58
N SER A 41 35.18 17.54 19.16
CA SER A 41 34.18 16.66 19.78
C SER A 41 33.34 16.07 18.65
N GLY A 42 33.40 14.75 18.55
CA GLY A 42 32.85 13.98 17.44
C GLY A 42 31.35 14.19 17.28
N ARG A 43 30.92 14.21 16.01
CA ARG A 43 29.52 13.95 15.66
C ARG A 43 29.20 12.52 16.13
N PRO A 44 28.09 12.28 16.82
CA PRO A 44 27.66 10.91 17.06
C PRO A 44 27.32 10.27 15.71
N ASP A 45 27.87 9.08 15.52
CA ASP A 45 27.58 8.14 14.45
C ASP A 45 26.07 7.82 14.44
N PRO A 46 25.34 7.95 13.31
CA PRO A 46 23.91 7.65 13.25
C PRO A 46 23.59 6.14 13.36
N LEU A 47 24.59 5.28 13.52
CA LEU A 47 24.42 3.82 13.61
C LEU A 47 24.96 3.24 14.93
N GLY A 48 24.82 3.98 16.03
CA GLY A 48 25.10 3.49 17.38
C GLY A 48 24.10 2.43 17.83
N THR A 49 24.60 1.22 18.05
CA THR A 49 23.94 0.08 18.69
C THR A 49 23.52 0.41 20.13
N GLU A 50 22.35 1.01 20.29
CA GLU A 50 21.57 0.86 21.53
C GLU A 50 20.42 -0.11 21.28
N VAL A 51 20.53 -1.26 21.92
CA VAL A 51 19.48 -2.28 22.03
C VAL A 51 18.28 -1.61 22.69
N HIS A 52 17.28 -1.25 21.87
CA HIS A 52 16.01 -0.74 22.35
C HIS A 52 15.23 -1.89 22.99
N LEU A 53 15.46 -2.11 24.28
CA LEU A 53 14.58 -2.91 25.12
C LEU A 53 13.19 -2.25 25.13
N SER A 54 12.26 -2.78 24.35
CA SER A 54 10.85 -2.41 24.40
C SER A 54 10.23 -2.96 25.68
N ALA A 55 10.41 -2.24 26.79
CA ALA A 55 9.64 -2.45 28.00
C ALA A 55 9.36 -1.11 28.68
N SER A 56 8.10 -0.69 28.61
CA SER A 56 7.43 0.24 29.52
C SER A 56 8.18 1.53 29.89
N ARG A 57 7.96 2.58 29.11
CA ARG A 57 7.98 3.97 29.62
C ARG A 57 6.60 4.58 29.45
N ILE A 58 5.60 4.03 30.15
CA ILE A 58 4.26 4.64 30.20
C ILE A 58 4.32 5.77 31.23
N GLY A 59 4.73 6.96 30.79
CA GLY A 59 4.50 8.20 31.51
C GLY A 59 3.02 8.63 31.41
N PRO A 60 2.56 9.58 32.25
CA PRO A 60 1.23 10.16 32.09
C PRO A 60 1.10 10.79 30.71
N GLY A 61 0.05 10.41 29.95
CA GLY A 61 -0.24 10.89 28.60
C GLY A 61 0.14 9.95 27.46
N VAL A 62 0.69 8.76 27.73
CA VAL A 62 0.95 7.73 26.72
C VAL A 62 -0.33 6.88 26.50
N ILE A 63 -0.79 6.78 25.25
CA ILE A 63 -1.89 5.86 24.88
C ILE A 63 -1.37 4.43 25.06
N PRO A 64 -2.06 3.55 25.81
CA PRO A 64 -1.63 2.17 25.97
C PRO A 64 -1.52 1.48 24.61
N THR A 65 -0.30 1.11 24.24
CA THR A 65 -0.01 0.16 23.15
C THR A 65 0.25 -1.19 23.81
N GLY A 66 -0.49 -2.23 23.45
CA GLY A 66 -0.51 -3.48 24.20
C GLY A 66 -1.01 -4.65 23.37
N ARG A 67 -0.82 -5.88 23.88
CA ARG A 67 -1.18 -7.14 23.22
C ARG A 67 -2.51 -7.02 22.51
N MET A 68 -2.54 -7.33 21.21
CA MET A 68 -3.79 -7.47 20.49
C MET A 68 -4.63 -8.57 21.13
N ASP A 69 -5.90 -8.27 21.39
CA ASP A 69 -6.87 -9.27 21.83
C ASP A 69 -7.18 -10.18 20.64
N VAL A 70 -6.50 -11.34 20.61
CA VAL A 70 -6.68 -12.34 19.56
C VAL A 70 -7.86 -13.24 19.93
N VAL A 71 -8.89 -13.21 19.09
CA VAL A 71 -10.05 -14.13 19.21
C VAL A 71 -9.60 -15.53 18.76
N PRO A 72 -9.91 -16.60 19.53
CA PRO A 72 -9.60 -17.98 19.12
C PRO A 72 -10.15 -18.28 17.72
N HIS A 73 -9.40 -19.04 16.90
CA HIS A 73 -9.80 -19.27 15.51
C HIS A 73 -11.20 -19.86 15.42
N GLU A 74 -11.51 -20.82 16.29
CA GLU A 74 -12.76 -21.56 16.26
C GLU A 74 -14.01 -20.71 16.52
N GLU A 75 -13.86 -19.58 17.20
CA GLU A 75 -14.95 -18.66 17.53
C GLU A 75 -15.26 -17.68 16.38
N LEU A 76 -14.40 -17.61 15.35
CA LEU A 76 -14.62 -16.75 14.19
C LEU A 76 -15.70 -17.31 13.25
N SER A 77 -16.38 -16.41 12.54
CA SER A 77 -17.26 -16.82 11.44
C SER A 77 -16.44 -17.48 10.31
N PRO A 78 -17.04 -18.31 9.44
CA PRO A 78 -16.32 -18.95 8.34
C PRO A 78 -15.58 -17.96 7.42
N GLU A 79 -16.16 -16.77 7.20
CA GLU A 79 -15.53 -15.72 6.38
C GLU A 79 -14.30 -15.10 7.06
N GLU A 80 -14.37 -14.87 8.38
CA GLU A 80 -13.23 -14.34 9.13
C GLU A 80 -12.14 -15.41 9.32
N LYS A 81 -12.51 -16.69 9.47
CA LYS A 81 -11.56 -17.82 9.43
C LYS A 81 -10.78 -17.83 8.11
N ALA A 82 -11.48 -17.72 6.99
CA ALA A 82 -10.89 -17.66 5.65
C ALA A 82 -9.88 -16.50 5.52
N LYS A 83 -10.27 -15.27 5.90
CA LYS A 83 -9.39 -14.09 5.88
C LYS A 83 -8.12 -14.31 6.71
N ARG A 84 -8.28 -14.85 7.93
CA ARG A 84 -7.16 -15.12 8.84
C ARG A 84 -6.17 -16.12 8.24
N LEU A 85 -6.66 -17.22 7.67
CA LEU A 85 -5.81 -18.24 7.07
C LEU A 85 -5.04 -17.71 5.85
N ALA A 86 -5.70 -16.93 4.98
CA ALA A 86 -5.03 -16.28 3.85
C ALA A 86 -3.92 -15.33 4.29
N ALA A 87 -4.21 -14.49 5.29
CA ALA A 87 -3.24 -13.56 5.86
C ALA A 87 -2.05 -14.28 6.50
N TYR A 88 -2.31 -15.34 7.26
CA TYR A 88 -1.26 -16.12 7.92
C TYR A 88 -0.34 -16.80 6.91
N ALA A 89 -0.92 -17.45 5.89
CA ALA A 89 -0.15 -18.10 4.82
C ALA A 89 0.74 -17.10 4.07
N ALA A 90 0.22 -15.93 3.73
CA ALA A 90 0.98 -14.89 3.04
C ALA A 90 2.14 -14.36 3.89
N VAL A 91 1.92 -14.11 5.19
CA VAL A 91 2.97 -13.64 6.10
C VAL A 91 4.06 -14.69 6.28
N ASP A 92 3.68 -15.95 6.50
CA ASP A 92 4.64 -17.05 6.68
C ASP A 92 5.49 -17.28 5.42
N GLU A 93 4.90 -17.13 4.23
CA GLU A 93 5.60 -17.34 2.96
C GLU A 93 6.45 -16.14 2.54
N HIS A 94 6.02 -14.90 2.77
CA HIS A 94 6.70 -13.73 2.19
C HIS A 94 7.48 -12.88 3.18
N VAL A 95 7.22 -12.96 4.49
CA VAL A 95 7.94 -12.14 5.48
C VAL A 95 9.09 -12.94 6.08
N LYS A 96 10.32 -12.60 5.67
CA LYS A 96 11.55 -13.26 6.11
C LYS A 96 12.31 -12.43 7.16
N ASP A 97 13.16 -13.07 7.95
CA ASP A 97 13.88 -12.44 9.06
C ASP A 97 14.77 -11.26 8.63
N PHE A 98 15.27 -11.30 7.39
CA PHE A 98 16.10 -10.23 6.83
C PHE A 98 15.30 -9.01 6.34
N HIS A 99 13.98 -9.11 6.16
CA HIS A 99 13.14 -7.96 5.80
C HIS A 99 13.04 -6.98 6.98
N LYS A 100 13.20 -5.69 6.67
CA LYS A 100 13.29 -4.56 7.61
C LYS A 100 12.17 -3.53 7.44
N VAL A 101 11.61 -3.36 6.25
CA VAL A 101 10.53 -2.41 5.99
C VAL A 101 9.35 -3.13 5.38
N LEU A 102 8.20 -3.08 6.06
CA LEU A 102 6.97 -3.76 5.66
C LEU A 102 5.84 -2.75 5.43
N GLY A 103 5.22 -2.80 4.25
CA GLY A 103 3.99 -2.06 3.96
C GLY A 103 2.78 -2.80 4.50
N ILE A 104 1.95 -2.12 5.29
CA ILE A 104 0.73 -2.67 5.86
C ILE A 104 -0.47 -2.03 5.18
N GLY A 105 -1.23 -2.87 4.48
CA GLY A 105 -2.44 -2.52 3.78
C GLY A 105 -3.60 -2.00 4.64
N SER A 106 -4.77 -1.90 4.02
CA SER A 106 -6.03 -1.51 4.68
C SER A 106 -7.15 -2.51 4.38
N GLY A 107 -8.27 -2.41 5.10
CA GLY A 107 -9.43 -3.28 4.93
C GLY A 107 -9.52 -4.40 5.97
N SER A 108 -10.56 -5.23 5.87
CA SER A 108 -10.92 -6.18 6.93
C SER A 108 -10.02 -7.40 7.05
N THR A 109 -9.23 -7.72 6.03
CA THR A 109 -8.32 -8.88 6.04
C THR A 109 -6.97 -8.54 6.70
N VAL A 110 -6.52 -7.29 6.55
CA VAL A 110 -5.20 -6.83 7.02
C VAL A 110 -4.99 -6.89 8.54
N PRO A 111 -6.02 -6.72 9.41
CA PRO A 111 -5.87 -7.02 10.84
C PRO A 111 -5.21 -8.37 11.13
N TYR A 112 -5.53 -9.41 10.36
CA TYR A 112 -4.94 -10.74 10.54
C TYR A 112 -3.49 -10.84 10.06
N VAL A 113 -3.05 -9.96 9.14
CA VAL A 113 -1.64 -9.84 8.75
C VAL A 113 -0.83 -9.32 9.93
N VAL A 114 -1.29 -8.24 10.56
CA VAL A 114 -0.63 -7.67 11.75
C VAL A 114 -0.69 -8.63 12.93
N GLU A 115 -1.82 -9.31 13.12
CA GLU A 115 -1.97 -10.38 14.12
C GLU A 115 -0.87 -11.44 13.96
N ARG A 116 -0.65 -11.94 12.74
CA ARG A 116 0.38 -12.95 12.46
C ARG A 116 1.79 -12.42 12.69
N LEU A 117 2.07 -11.18 12.27
CA LEU A 117 3.36 -10.51 12.49
C LEU A 117 3.69 -10.37 13.99
N CYS A 118 2.69 -10.28 14.85
CA CYS A 118 2.84 -10.22 16.30
C CYS A 118 3.00 -11.60 16.98
N GLN A 119 3.00 -12.69 16.22
CA GLN A 119 3.14 -14.06 16.73
C GLN A 119 4.47 -14.71 16.30
N PRO A 120 4.91 -15.78 16.98
CA PRO A 120 6.08 -16.55 16.56
C PRO A 120 5.90 -17.17 15.16
N PRO A 121 6.99 -17.25 14.36
CA PRO A 121 8.34 -16.75 14.67
C PRO A 121 8.53 -15.24 14.40
N HIS A 122 7.62 -14.62 13.65
CA HIS A 122 7.77 -13.26 13.11
C HIS A 122 8.03 -12.19 14.16
N CYS A 123 7.39 -12.32 15.33
CA CYS A 123 7.48 -11.32 16.38
C CYS A 123 8.90 -11.10 16.92
N TYR A 124 9.81 -12.06 16.72
CA TYR A 124 11.20 -11.96 17.19
C TYR A 124 12.04 -10.95 16.39
N ALA A 125 11.64 -10.64 15.16
CA ALA A 125 12.32 -9.66 14.32
C ALA A 125 11.70 -8.25 14.39
N ASN A 126 10.58 -8.07 15.09
CA ASN A 126 9.81 -6.82 15.05
C ASN A 126 10.54 -5.63 15.69
N SER A 127 11.48 -5.86 16.61
CA SER A 127 12.30 -4.78 17.20
C SER A 127 13.13 -4.04 16.14
N ASP A 128 13.49 -4.73 15.06
CA ASP A 128 14.38 -4.24 14.02
C ASP A 128 13.63 -3.94 12.71
N ARG A 129 12.29 -3.98 12.72
CA ARG A 129 11.44 -3.73 11.55
C ARG A 129 10.72 -2.39 11.67
N TRP A 130 10.35 -1.82 10.53
CA TRP A 130 9.49 -0.64 10.39
C TRP A 130 8.27 -0.98 9.56
N TYR A 131 7.12 -0.42 9.94
CA TYR A 131 5.83 -0.70 9.33
C TYR A 131 5.23 0.57 8.75
N VAL A 132 5.05 0.61 7.43
CA VAL A 132 4.55 1.77 6.70
C VAL A 132 3.06 1.57 6.39
N PRO A 133 2.16 2.46 6.83
CA PRO A 133 0.71 2.27 6.65
C PRO A 133 0.18 2.80 5.31
N THR A 134 -0.84 2.14 4.75
CA THR A 134 -1.58 2.64 3.56
C THR A 134 -2.72 3.62 3.89
N GLY A 135 -2.92 3.98 5.16
CA GLY A 135 -4.00 4.88 5.60
C GLY A 135 -4.15 4.94 7.12
N PHE A 136 -5.13 5.69 7.62
CA PHE A 136 -5.32 5.84 9.07
C PHE A 136 -5.69 4.54 9.78
N GLN A 137 -6.52 3.67 9.17
CA GLN A 137 -6.86 2.36 9.75
C GLN A 137 -5.59 1.52 9.96
N SER A 138 -4.76 1.43 8.92
CA SER A 138 -3.48 0.72 8.95
C SER A 138 -2.53 1.29 10.01
N LYS A 139 -2.41 2.61 10.06
CA LYS A 139 -1.60 3.31 11.07
C LYS A 139 -2.07 2.98 12.49
N GLU A 140 -3.37 3.03 12.74
CA GLU A 140 -3.94 2.72 14.05
C GLU A 140 -3.67 1.26 14.44
N LEU A 141 -3.78 0.34 13.48
CA LEU A 141 -3.49 -1.08 13.67
C LEU A 141 -2.03 -1.31 14.08
N ILE A 142 -1.06 -0.69 13.38
CA ILE A 142 0.38 -0.73 13.70
C ILE A 142 0.64 -0.20 15.12
N VAL A 143 0.10 0.97 15.43
CA VAL A 143 0.31 1.63 16.74
C VAL A 143 -0.28 0.77 17.87
N LYS A 144 -1.50 0.27 17.71
CA LYS A 144 -2.15 -0.59 18.72
C LYS A 144 -1.36 -1.87 18.97
N ALA A 145 -0.79 -2.46 17.92
CA ALA A 145 0.05 -3.65 18.00
C ALA A 145 1.41 -3.41 18.67
N GLY A 146 1.80 -2.16 18.93
CA GLY A 146 3.12 -1.81 19.48
C GLY A 146 4.27 -2.00 18.49
N LEU A 147 3.98 -1.93 17.19
CA LEU A 147 4.96 -2.05 16.11
C LEU A 147 5.58 -0.68 15.77
N ASN A 148 6.82 -0.67 15.28
CA ASN A 148 7.51 0.56 14.90
C ASN A 148 6.85 1.20 13.67
N LEU A 149 6.20 2.34 13.86
CA LEU A 149 5.56 3.07 12.77
C LEU A 149 6.61 3.81 11.92
N GLY A 150 6.60 3.57 10.62
CA GLY A 150 7.37 4.31 9.62
C GLY A 150 6.47 5.09 8.65
N ASP A 151 7.11 5.85 7.76
CA ASP A 151 6.47 6.57 6.67
C ASP A 151 7.25 6.36 5.35
N VAL A 152 6.57 6.47 4.20
CA VAL A 152 7.20 6.32 2.87
C VAL A 152 8.25 7.40 2.61
N ASP A 153 8.12 8.58 3.23
CA ASP A 153 9.14 9.63 3.16
C ASP A 153 10.47 9.20 3.78
N GLN A 154 10.43 8.30 4.76
CA GLN A 154 11.61 7.72 5.41
C GLN A 154 12.09 6.45 4.68
N PHE A 155 11.15 5.69 4.12
CA PHE A 155 11.39 4.41 3.47
C PHE A 155 10.76 4.38 2.07
N PRO A 156 11.40 5.00 1.06
CA PRO A 156 10.89 5.01 -0.31
C PRO A 156 11.03 3.65 -1.02
N THR A 157 11.68 2.68 -0.38
CA THR A 157 11.77 1.28 -0.83
C THR A 157 11.34 0.39 0.33
N ILE A 158 10.44 -0.53 0.04
CA ILE A 158 9.80 -1.42 0.99
C ILE A 158 10.14 -2.86 0.59
N ASP A 159 10.43 -3.73 1.55
CA ASP A 159 10.76 -5.12 1.24
C ASP A 159 9.51 -5.87 0.79
N VAL A 160 8.45 -5.81 1.60
CA VAL A 160 7.17 -6.49 1.35
C VAL A 160 6.01 -5.58 1.72
N THR A 161 5.05 -5.43 0.82
CA THR A 161 3.73 -4.84 1.13
C THR A 161 2.69 -5.93 1.06
N ILE A 162 1.90 -6.10 2.13
CA ILE A 162 0.76 -7.03 2.17
C ILE A 162 -0.53 -6.24 2.33
N ASP A 163 -1.48 -6.41 1.41
CA ASP A 163 -2.72 -5.64 1.39
C ASP A 163 -3.93 -6.46 0.92
N GLY A 164 -5.13 -5.98 1.24
CA GLY A 164 -6.38 -6.56 0.75
C GLY A 164 -6.73 -6.15 -0.67
N ALA A 165 -7.73 -6.82 -1.25
CA ALA A 165 -8.34 -6.44 -2.52
C ALA A 165 -9.87 -6.51 -2.46
N ASP A 166 -10.52 -5.70 -3.29
CA ASP A 166 -11.98 -5.74 -3.47
C ASP A 166 -12.40 -6.82 -4.48
N GLU A 167 -11.52 -7.15 -5.43
CA GLU A 167 -11.59 -8.24 -6.40
C GLU A 167 -10.22 -8.42 -7.08
N VAL A 168 -9.87 -9.64 -7.48
CA VAL A 168 -8.64 -10.01 -8.19
C VAL A 168 -8.99 -10.91 -9.38
N ASP A 169 -8.39 -10.68 -10.54
CA ASP A 169 -8.63 -11.46 -11.77
C ASP A 169 -7.63 -12.62 -11.97
N ASP A 170 -7.75 -13.34 -13.09
CA ASP A 170 -6.88 -14.46 -13.45
C ASP A 170 -5.39 -14.09 -13.68
N GLU A 171 -5.10 -12.81 -13.91
CA GLU A 171 -3.75 -12.26 -14.18
C GLU A 171 -3.15 -11.53 -12.96
N LEU A 172 -3.80 -11.63 -11.80
CA LEU A 172 -3.45 -10.91 -10.56
C LEU A 172 -3.57 -9.39 -10.67
N ASN A 173 -4.36 -8.88 -11.62
CA ASN A 173 -4.82 -7.50 -11.54
C ASN A 173 -5.90 -7.42 -10.46
N ALA A 174 -6.00 -6.27 -9.80
CA ALA A 174 -6.96 -6.09 -8.71
C ALA A 174 -7.76 -4.80 -8.83
N ILE A 175 -9.03 -4.88 -8.41
CA ILE A 175 -9.79 -3.71 -7.97
C ILE A 175 -9.49 -3.50 -6.48
N LYS A 176 -9.13 -2.27 -6.11
CA LYS A 176 -8.91 -1.79 -4.75
C LYS A 176 -9.56 -0.41 -4.57
N GLY A 177 -9.63 0.08 -3.33
CA GLY A 177 -10.19 1.40 -3.01
C GLY A 177 -11.64 1.39 -2.50
N GLY A 178 -12.20 0.23 -2.17
CA GLY A 178 -13.47 0.10 -1.44
C GLY A 178 -13.45 0.88 -0.12
N GLY A 179 -12.28 0.91 0.54
CA GLY A 179 -12.00 1.74 1.72
C GLY A 179 -11.58 3.19 1.46
N ALA A 180 -11.52 3.63 0.20
CA ALA A 180 -11.08 4.99 -0.20
C ALA A 180 -9.62 5.34 0.15
N CYS A 181 -8.74 4.33 0.20
CA CYS A 181 -7.30 4.46 0.51
C CYS A 181 -6.38 4.21 -0.70
N GLN A 182 -6.94 4.03 -1.90
CA GLN A 182 -6.23 3.47 -3.06
C GLN A 182 -4.97 4.22 -3.48
N LEU A 183 -4.89 5.54 -3.30
CA LEU A 183 -3.68 6.30 -3.67
C LEU A 183 -2.48 5.86 -2.82
N ARG A 184 -2.64 5.80 -1.50
CA ARG A 184 -1.56 5.40 -0.59
C ARG A 184 -1.26 3.91 -0.69
N GLU A 185 -2.31 3.09 -0.86
CA GLU A 185 -2.15 1.66 -1.17
C GLU A 185 -1.27 1.45 -2.41
N LYS A 186 -1.51 2.22 -3.49
CA LYS A 186 -0.73 2.08 -4.72
C LYS A 186 0.70 2.55 -4.57
N VAL A 187 0.93 3.67 -3.87
CA VAL A 187 2.29 4.15 -3.57
C VAL A 187 3.10 3.08 -2.83
N LEU A 188 2.52 2.41 -1.82
CA LEU A 188 3.20 1.35 -1.08
C LEU A 188 3.38 0.07 -1.89
N ALA A 189 2.45 -0.25 -2.80
CA ALA A 189 2.59 -1.36 -3.72
C ALA A 189 3.71 -1.12 -4.74
N GLU A 190 3.84 0.11 -5.28
CA GLU A 190 4.94 0.50 -6.18
C GLU A 190 6.30 0.56 -5.47
N ALA A 191 6.33 0.98 -4.21
CA ALA A 191 7.55 1.04 -3.42
C ALA A 191 8.06 -0.34 -2.96
N ALA A 192 7.22 -1.38 -3.06
CA ALA A 192 7.53 -2.73 -2.58
C ALA A 192 8.36 -3.54 -3.58
N THR A 193 9.34 -4.29 -3.06
CA THR A 193 10.00 -5.35 -3.84
C THR A 193 9.04 -6.52 -4.06
N HIS A 194 8.26 -6.88 -3.03
CA HIS A 194 7.24 -7.91 -3.08
C HIS A 194 5.87 -7.32 -2.70
N PHE A 195 4.92 -7.27 -3.65
CA PHE A 195 3.54 -6.86 -3.35
C PHE A 195 2.61 -8.08 -3.34
N ILE A 196 2.02 -8.35 -2.18
CA ILE A 196 1.23 -9.55 -1.92
C ILE A 196 -0.21 -9.18 -1.56
N ILE A 197 -1.16 -9.83 -2.22
CA ILE A 197 -2.59 -9.63 -1.95
C ILE A 197 -3.12 -10.72 -1.01
N VAL A 198 -3.93 -10.36 -0.03
CA VAL A 198 -4.65 -11.28 0.85
C VAL A 198 -6.15 -11.03 0.83
N ALA A 199 -6.94 -12.07 0.63
CA ALA A 199 -8.39 -11.95 0.52
C ALA A 199 -9.14 -13.23 0.91
N ASP A 200 -10.45 -13.13 1.08
CA ASP A 200 -11.31 -14.31 1.08
C ASP A 200 -11.73 -14.68 -0.36
N SER A 201 -12.18 -15.91 -0.55
CA SER A 201 -12.44 -16.50 -1.88
C SER A 201 -13.53 -15.79 -2.69
N ARG A 202 -14.37 -14.93 -2.09
CA ARG A 202 -15.34 -14.12 -2.86
C ARG A 202 -14.66 -13.08 -3.74
N LYS A 203 -13.37 -12.82 -3.50
CA LYS A 203 -12.53 -11.86 -4.20
C LYS A 203 -11.75 -12.47 -5.36
N ASP A 204 -11.75 -13.80 -5.49
CA ASP A 204 -11.11 -14.54 -6.57
C ASP A 204 -12.07 -14.60 -7.77
N SER A 205 -11.75 -13.89 -8.85
CA SER A 205 -12.60 -13.79 -10.04
C SER A 205 -11.78 -14.08 -11.31
N HIS A 206 -12.47 -14.39 -12.40
CA HIS A 206 -11.79 -14.62 -13.69
C HIS A 206 -11.46 -13.29 -14.38
N VAL A 207 -12.36 -12.32 -14.25
CA VAL A 207 -12.24 -10.96 -14.80
C VAL A 207 -12.72 -9.97 -13.76
N LEU A 208 -12.09 -8.79 -13.71
CA LEU A 208 -12.50 -7.70 -12.84
C LEU A 208 -13.92 -7.22 -13.13
N GLY A 209 -14.64 -6.79 -12.09
CA GLY A 209 -16.04 -6.39 -12.15
C GLY A 209 -17.03 -7.55 -12.16
N GLN A 210 -16.59 -8.80 -12.01
CA GLN A 210 -17.45 -10.00 -12.01
C GLN A 210 -18.22 -10.13 -10.69
N THR A 211 -17.56 -9.94 -9.57
CA THR A 211 -18.11 -9.99 -8.21
C THR A 211 -18.19 -8.60 -7.58
N TRP A 212 -17.24 -7.70 -7.89
CA TRP A 212 -17.28 -6.33 -7.40
C TRP A 212 -18.15 -5.43 -8.29
N LYS A 213 -19.41 -5.27 -7.90
CA LYS A 213 -20.40 -4.48 -8.66
C LYS A 213 -20.45 -2.99 -8.30
N GLN A 214 -19.69 -2.55 -7.30
CA GLN A 214 -19.66 -1.13 -6.91
C GLN A 214 -18.94 -0.27 -7.96
N GLY A 215 -18.05 -0.87 -8.75
CA GLY A 215 -17.27 -0.19 -9.78
C GLY A 215 -15.86 0.20 -9.29
N VAL A 216 -15.01 0.56 -10.24
CA VAL A 216 -13.62 0.96 -9.98
C VAL A 216 -13.63 2.29 -9.20
N PRO A 217 -13.03 2.34 -8.00
CA PRO A 217 -12.87 3.58 -7.25
C PRO A 217 -11.88 4.51 -7.94
N ILE A 218 -12.22 5.78 -8.10
CA ILE A 218 -11.36 6.80 -8.74
C ILE A 218 -11.24 7.98 -7.78
N GLU A 219 -10.04 8.23 -7.27
CA GLU A 219 -9.74 9.40 -6.44
C GLU A 219 -9.63 10.64 -7.33
N VAL A 220 -10.41 11.68 -7.03
CA VAL A 220 -10.51 12.89 -7.86
C VAL A 220 -10.42 14.16 -7.03
N ALA A 221 -9.80 15.19 -7.61
CA ALA A 221 -9.71 16.50 -6.99
C ALA A 221 -11.14 17.05 -6.77
N PRO A 222 -11.48 17.53 -5.56
CA PRO A 222 -12.85 17.92 -5.24
C PRO A 222 -13.44 19.00 -6.17
N PHE A 223 -12.64 19.93 -6.70
CA PHE A 223 -13.19 20.94 -7.63
C PHE A 223 -13.47 20.38 -9.03
N ALA A 224 -12.88 19.23 -9.38
CA ALA A 224 -12.91 18.65 -10.72
C ALA A 224 -13.89 17.47 -10.86
N TRP A 225 -14.47 16.96 -9.76
CA TRP A 225 -15.22 15.70 -9.75
C TRP A 225 -16.33 15.66 -10.82
N ALA A 226 -17.09 16.74 -10.99
CA ALA A 226 -18.20 16.78 -11.95
C ALA A 226 -17.72 16.70 -13.41
N LYS A 227 -16.55 17.26 -13.71
CA LYS A 227 -15.94 17.17 -15.04
C LYS A 227 -15.43 15.75 -15.31
N VAL A 228 -14.78 15.13 -14.33
CA VAL A 228 -14.32 13.73 -14.42
C VAL A 228 -15.52 12.79 -14.59
N PHE A 229 -16.59 13.00 -13.83
CA PHE A 229 -17.86 12.25 -13.94
C PHE A 229 -18.38 12.21 -15.38
N VAL A 230 -18.52 13.37 -16.03
CA VAL A 230 -19.01 13.45 -17.42
C VAL A 230 -18.05 12.78 -18.40
N ASN A 231 -16.74 12.88 -18.17
CA ASN A 231 -15.75 12.22 -19.02
C ASN A 231 -15.83 10.69 -18.90
N LEU A 232 -16.04 10.15 -17.69
CA LEU A 232 -16.24 8.71 -17.48
C LEU A 232 -17.48 8.19 -18.22
N GLN A 233 -18.58 8.94 -18.21
CA GLN A 233 -19.77 8.58 -19.01
C GLN A 233 -19.45 8.50 -20.50
N LYS A 234 -18.70 9.48 -21.03
CA LYS A 234 -18.26 9.48 -22.44
C LYS A 234 -17.29 8.34 -22.77
N MET A 235 -16.59 7.80 -21.78
CA MET A 235 -15.71 6.65 -21.92
C MET A 235 -16.44 5.31 -21.86
N GLY A 236 -17.77 5.32 -21.66
CA GLY A 236 -18.59 4.10 -21.60
C GLY A 236 -18.89 3.60 -20.19
N CYS A 237 -18.60 4.38 -19.15
CA CYS A 237 -19.07 4.08 -17.80
C CYS A 237 -20.58 4.35 -17.71
N GLU A 238 -21.38 3.30 -17.54
CA GLU A 238 -22.85 3.43 -17.54
C GLU A 238 -23.36 4.24 -16.35
N LYS A 239 -22.75 4.05 -15.17
CA LYS A 239 -23.23 4.62 -13.91
C LYS A 239 -22.08 5.07 -13.00
N PRO A 240 -21.30 6.10 -13.38
CA PRO A 240 -20.38 6.70 -12.43
C PRO A 240 -21.19 7.30 -11.28
N THR A 241 -20.70 7.15 -10.05
CA THR A 241 -21.38 7.65 -8.85
C THR A 241 -20.38 8.36 -7.94
N LEU A 242 -20.66 9.59 -7.54
CA LEU A 242 -19.88 10.24 -6.48
C LEU A 242 -20.17 9.50 -5.17
N ARG A 243 -19.14 8.94 -4.55
CA ARG A 243 -19.29 8.15 -3.32
C ARG A 243 -19.73 9.05 -2.17
N MET A 244 -20.91 8.78 -1.62
CA MET A 244 -21.46 9.53 -0.49
C MET A 244 -21.03 8.93 0.85
N GLY A 245 -20.72 9.80 1.82
CA GLY A 245 -20.37 9.37 3.17
C GLY A 245 -21.55 8.71 3.88
N LYS A 246 -21.27 7.65 4.64
CA LYS A 246 -22.29 6.98 5.49
C LYS A 246 -22.36 7.58 6.89
N MET A 247 -21.21 7.93 7.47
CA MET A 247 -21.08 8.50 8.82
C MET A 247 -20.82 10.01 8.80
N LYS A 248 -21.11 10.68 7.67
CA LYS A 248 -21.04 12.14 7.50
C LYS A 248 -22.05 12.59 6.45
N ALA A 249 -22.47 13.85 6.51
CA ALA A 249 -23.18 14.48 5.40
C ALA A 249 -22.22 14.77 4.23
N GLY A 250 -22.68 14.60 2.99
CA GLY A 250 -21.90 14.90 1.77
C GLY A 250 -20.95 13.77 1.32
N PRO A 251 -20.07 14.03 0.34
CA PRO A 251 -19.20 13.01 -0.26
C PRO A 251 -18.19 12.39 0.71
N VAL A 252 -17.70 11.19 0.41
CA VAL A 252 -16.49 10.66 1.05
C VAL A 252 -15.32 11.60 0.78
N VAL A 253 -14.51 11.84 1.81
CA VAL A 253 -13.24 12.56 1.71
C VAL A 253 -12.14 11.55 2.05
N THR A 254 -11.19 11.33 1.15
CA THR A 254 -10.06 10.42 1.36
C THR A 254 -9.09 10.98 2.40
N ASP A 255 -8.15 10.14 2.85
CA ASP A 255 -7.03 10.54 3.72
C ASP A 255 -6.14 11.63 3.10
N ASN A 256 -6.27 11.87 1.79
CA ASN A 256 -5.56 12.90 1.03
C ASN A 256 -6.44 14.14 0.73
N GLY A 257 -7.66 14.19 1.27
CA GLY A 257 -8.56 15.33 1.11
C GLY A 257 -9.35 15.35 -0.21
N ASN A 258 -9.38 14.24 -0.95
CA ASN A 258 -10.02 14.15 -2.26
C ASN A 258 -11.39 13.47 -2.21
N PHE A 259 -12.13 13.50 -3.32
CA PHE A 259 -13.37 12.74 -3.47
C PHE A 259 -13.12 11.42 -4.18
N VAL A 260 -14.11 10.51 -4.12
CA VAL A 260 -14.08 9.23 -4.83
C VAL A 260 -15.29 9.11 -5.74
N ILE A 261 -15.06 8.75 -7.00
CA ILE A 261 -16.10 8.31 -7.94
C ILE A 261 -16.00 6.80 -8.10
N ASP A 262 -17.10 6.10 -7.91
CA ASP A 262 -17.24 4.69 -8.21
C ASP A 262 -17.71 4.51 -9.66
N ALA A 263 -16.88 3.91 -10.50
CA ALA A 263 -17.11 3.82 -11.94
C ALA A 263 -17.31 2.37 -12.41
N VAL A 264 -18.55 2.02 -12.76
CA VAL A 264 -18.91 0.70 -13.28
C VAL A 264 -18.65 0.63 -14.78
N PHE A 265 -17.68 -0.20 -15.18
CA PHE A 265 -17.43 -0.56 -16.57
C PHE A 265 -17.84 -2.01 -16.83
N SER A 266 -18.35 -2.28 -18.03
CA SER A 266 -18.72 -3.63 -18.45
C SER A 266 -17.49 -4.50 -18.72
N GLU A 267 -17.71 -5.81 -18.73
CA GLU A 267 -16.66 -6.82 -18.96
C GLU A 267 -15.75 -6.54 -20.17
N PRO A 268 -16.23 -6.06 -21.34
CA PRO A 268 -15.34 -5.74 -22.46
C PRO A 268 -14.24 -4.73 -22.14
N TYR A 269 -14.48 -3.78 -21.24
CA TYR A 269 -13.45 -2.84 -20.78
C TYR A 269 -12.51 -3.50 -19.76
N MET A 270 -13.01 -4.42 -18.94
CA MET A 270 -12.25 -5.11 -17.90
C MET A 270 -11.36 -6.24 -18.43
N ARG A 271 -11.51 -6.62 -19.71
CA ARG A 271 -10.59 -7.55 -20.40
C ARG A 271 -9.22 -6.93 -20.71
N ASP A 272 -9.12 -5.60 -20.68
CA ASP A 272 -7.85 -4.89 -20.75
C ASP A 272 -7.83 -3.79 -19.66
N PRO A 273 -7.62 -4.20 -18.38
CA PRO A 273 -7.63 -3.26 -17.28
C PRO A 273 -6.47 -2.26 -17.34
N ALA A 274 -5.38 -2.59 -18.05
CA ALA A 274 -4.24 -1.69 -18.27
C ALA A 274 -4.64 -0.49 -19.14
N GLU A 275 -5.29 -0.73 -20.28
CA GLU A 275 -5.78 0.33 -21.16
C GLU A 275 -6.86 1.17 -20.47
N LEU A 276 -7.78 0.53 -19.73
CA LEU A 276 -8.79 1.25 -18.97
C LEU A 276 -8.16 2.15 -17.90
N LEU A 277 -7.21 1.62 -17.11
CA LEU A 277 -6.43 2.37 -16.13
C LEU A 277 -5.76 3.59 -16.77
N HIS A 278 -5.03 3.40 -17.87
CA HIS A 278 -4.32 4.47 -18.57
C HIS A 278 -5.27 5.59 -19.00
N ARG A 279 -6.37 5.23 -19.67
CA ARG A 279 -7.35 6.20 -20.17
C ARG A 279 -7.99 7.02 -19.05
N ILE A 280 -8.32 6.39 -17.91
CA ILE A 280 -8.89 7.09 -16.76
C ILE A 280 -7.83 7.98 -16.09
N LYS A 281 -6.63 7.45 -15.86
CA LYS A 281 -5.53 8.17 -15.17
C LYS A 281 -5.11 9.46 -15.91
N MET A 282 -5.26 9.49 -17.23
CA MET A 282 -4.95 10.65 -18.07
C MET A 282 -5.99 11.78 -18.01
N LEU A 283 -7.15 11.58 -17.36
CA LEU A 283 -8.14 12.65 -17.18
C LEU A 283 -7.65 13.69 -16.16
N THR A 284 -7.63 14.97 -16.56
CA THR A 284 -7.32 16.07 -15.63
C THR A 284 -8.30 16.08 -14.45
N GLY A 285 -7.74 16.01 -13.24
CA GLY A 285 -8.52 15.94 -11.99
C GLY A 285 -8.58 14.54 -11.38
N VAL A 286 -8.14 13.49 -12.09
CA VAL A 286 -7.91 12.17 -11.50
C VAL A 286 -6.56 12.15 -10.79
N LEU A 287 -6.56 11.76 -9.52
CA LEU A 287 -5.35 11.55 -8.74
C LEU A 287 -4.90 10.10 -8.88
N GLU A 288 -5.79 9.15 -8.63
CA GLU A 288 -5.51 7.72 -8.74
C GLU A 288 -6.76 6.90 -9.07
N VAL A 289 -6.54 5.71 -9.64
CA VAL A 289 -7.55 4.75 -10.05
C VAL A 289 -7.34 3.46 -9.27
N GLY A 290 -8.41 2.86 -8.77
CA GLY A 290 -8.40 1.61 -8.02
C GLY A 290 -8.09 0.35 -8.83
N LEU A 291 -7.46 0.46 -10.00
CA LEU A 291 -6.96 -0.66 -10.80
C LEU A 291 -5.46 -0.83 -10.52
N PHE A 292 -5.10 -1.97 -9.94
CA PHE A 292 -3.72 -2.36 -9.64
C PHE A 292 -3.35 -3.44 -10.65
N VAL A 293 -2.63 -3.05 -11.70
CA VAL A 293 -2.43 -3.87 -12.90
C VAL A 293 -0.96 -4.24 -13.02
N GLY A 294 -0.66 -5.55 -13.10
CA GLY A 294 0.72 -6.04 -13.22
C GLY A 294 1.63 -5.72 -12.02
N MET A 295 1.04 -5.50 -10.83
CA MET A 295 1.79 -5.11 -9.63
C MET A 295 2.00 -6.27 -8.64
N ALA A 296 1.01 -7.15 -8.51
CA ALA A 296 1.05 -8.19 -7.49
C ALA A 296 1.93 -9.36 -7.92
N GLU A 297 2.81 -9.78 -7.03
CA GLU A 297 3.61 -10.98 -7.21
C GLU A 297 2.82 -12.24 -6.87
N ALA A 298 2.00 -12.17 -5.82
CA ALA A 298 1.14 -13.28 -5.40
C ALA A 298 -0.16 -12.79 -4.76
N ALA A 299 -1.18 -13.65 -4.78
CA ALA A 299 -2.44 -13.47 -4.09
C ALA A 299 -2.87 -14.73 -3.35
N TYR A 300 -3.34 -14.57 -2.11
CA TYR A 300 -3.81 -15.64 -1.23
C TYR A 300 -5.31 -15.48 -0.97
N PHE A 301 -6.06 -16.54 -1.24
CA PHE A 301 -7.51 -16.60 -1.09
C PHE A 301 -7.89 -17.68 -0.09
N GLY A 302 -8.43 -17.27 1.05
CA GLY A 302 -8.97 -18.18 2.05
C GLY A 302 -10.40 -18.60 1.71
N TYR A 303 -10.72 -19.87 1.91
CA TYR A 303 -12.05 -20.43 1.69
C TYR A 303 -12.73 -20.77 3.02
N PRO A 304 -14.07 -20.71 3.09
CA PRO A 304 -14.82 -21.06 4.30
C PRO A 304 -14.62 -22.51 4.79
N ASP A 305 -14.11 -23.40 3.93
CA ASP A 305 -13.78 -24.79 4.28
C ASP A 305 -12.40 -24.96 4.94
N GLY A 306 -11.69 -23.85 5.17
CA GLY A 306 -10.36 -23.82 5.79
C GLY A 306 -9.21 -23.95 4.80
N THR A 307 -9.48 -24.07 3.51
CA THR A 307 -8.42 -24.14 2.49
C THR A 307 -7.92 -22.75 2.08
N VAL A 308 -6.67 -22.66 1.66
CA VAL A 308 -6.10 -21.44 1.09
C VAL A 308 -5.58 -21.74 -0.31
N MET A 309 -6.01 -20.98 -1.31
CA MET A 309 -5.44 -21.00 -2.65
C MET A 309 -4.46 -19.85 -2.80
N ALA A 310 -3.24 -20.13 -3.21
CA ALA A 310 -2.26 -19.14 -3.55
C ALA A 310 -2.01 -19.13 -5.07
N ARG A 311 -1.83 -17.95 -5.62
CA ARG A 311 -1.63 -17.70 -7.05
C ARG A 311 -0.45 -16.76 -7.22
N TRP A 312 0.45 -17.04 -8.15
CA TRP A 312 1.65 -16.26 -8.42
C TRP A 312 1.63 -15.66 -9.82
N GLN A 313 2.38 -14.57 -10.00
CA GLN A 313 2.52 -13.86 -11.26
C GLN A 313 3.14 -14.72 -12.37
N ASP A 314 3.92 -15.74 -12.02
CA ASP A 314 4.49 -16.72 -12.95
C ASP A 314 3.47 -17.77 -13.45
N GLY A 315 2.21 -17.69 -13.01
CA GLY A 315 1.12 -18.60 -13.38
C GLY A 315 0.97 -19.80 -12.45
N ARG A 316 1.84 -19.99 -11.46
CA ARG A 316 1.69 -21.05 -10.46
C ARG A 316 0.40 -20.84 -9.65
N ARG A 317 -0.29 -21.94 -9.35
CA ARG A 317 -1.45 -21.98 -8.45
C ARG A 317 -1.30 -23.20 -7.55
N GLU A 318 -1.40 -23.00 -6.24
CA GLU A 318 -1.24 -24.10 -5.29
C GLU A 318 -2.16 -23.92 -4.08
N GLN A 319 -2.65 -25.05 -3.56
CA GLN A 319 -3.34 -25.06 -2.29
C GLN A 319 -2.29 -25.07 -1.18
N VAL A 320 -2.34 -24.08 -0.30
CA VAL A 320 -1.40 -23.90 0.81
C VAL A 320 -2.01 -24.46 2.08
N ASP A 321 -1.22 -25.28 2.79
CA ASP A 321 -1.59 -25.74 4.12
C ASP A 321 -1.29 -24.65 5.16
N ALA A 322 -2.32 -23.87 5.50
CA ALA A 322 -2.24 -22.82 6.51
C ALA A 322 -2.41 -23.34 7.96
N THR A 323 -2.70 -24.63 8.16
CA THR A 323 -2.99 -25.19 9.49
C THR A 323 -1.76 -25.17 10.39
N LYS A 324 -0.58 -25.46 9.84
CA LYS A 324 0.68 -25.43 10.59
C LYS A 324 1.00 -24.05 11.16
N GLY A 325 0.78 -22.99 10.37
CA GLY A 325 0.98 -21.60 10.83
C GLY A 325 0.01 -21.24 11.96
N LEU A 326 -1.24 -21.71 11.85
CA LEU A 326 -2.27 -21.56 12.88
C LEU A 326 -1.92 -22.27 14.18
N GLU A 327 -1.46 -23.51 14.14
CA GLU A 327 -1.06 -24.28 15.32
C GLU A 327 0.12 -23.63 16.07
N ILE A 328 1.09 -23.09 15.34
CA ILE A 328 2.22 -22.34 15.92
C ILE A 328 1.71 -21.07 16.59
N ALA A 329 0.81 -20.34 15.93
CA ALA A 329 0.18 -19.14 16.47
C ALA A 329 -0.55 -19.40 17.80
N GLU A 330 -1.36 -20.47 17.85
CA GLU A 330 -2.20 -20.77 19.01
C GLU A 330 -1.42 -21.44 20.16
N SER A 331 -0.38 -22.22 19.85
CA SER A 331 0.45 -22.86 20.87
C SER A 331 1.44 -21.92 21.56
N GLY A 332 1.81 -20.81 20.90
CA GLY A 332 2.80 -19.85 21.40
C GLY A 332 4.20 -20.45 21.60
N LYS A 333 4.47 -21.65 21.08
CA LYS A 333 5.74 -22.37 21.24
C LYS A 333 6.77 -21.93 20.19
N ARG A 334 8.04 -21.81 20.60
CA ARG A 334 9.17 -21.73 19.67
C ARG A 334 9.25 -23.05 18.90
N VAL A 335 9.21 -22.97 17.58
CA VAL A 335 9.73 -24.03 16.69
C VAL A 335 11.22 -23.83 16.54
#